data_AF-A0A498DF73-F1
#
_entry.id   AF-A0A498DF73-F1
#
_cell.length_a   1.000
_cell.length_b   1.000
_cell.length_c   1.000
_cell.angle_alpha   90.00
_cell.angle_beta   90.00
_cell.angle_gamma   90.00
#
_symmetry.space_group_name_H-M   'P 1'
#
loop_
_entity.id
_entity.type
_entity.pdbx_description
1 polymer ?
#
loop_
_entity_poly.entity_id
_entity_poly.type
_entity_poly.pdbx_seq_one_letter_code
_entity_poly.pdbx_strand_id
1 'polypeptide(L)'
;MSMVDAKVINTRYGLEMYCDKDSSVVINEVHSPTDKNPYYEVLIGVEFLVMKNQKDMYPMKNFFWISMSEDFQTVKIKETEMGNLFALKDSEERKATKEMVAQWLFKTESFKKAITTWIKKESHSVQPDEEQFLNNLLYLSTENLESAFIEAVN
;
A
#
# COMPACT_ATOMS: atom_id res chain seq x y z
N MET A 1 -13.35 -8.67 -23.13
CA MET A 1 -12.15 -8.09 -22.51
C MET A 1 -12.63 -7.18 -21.40
N SER A 2 -12.43 -7.53 -20.13
CA SER A 2 -12.63 -6.56 -19.05
C SER A 2 -11.48 -5.55 -19.11
N MET A 3 -11.82 -4.26 -19.05
CA MET A 3 -10.83 -3.19 -18.99
C MET A 3 -10.16 -3.29 -17.61
N VAL A 4 -8.86 -3.58 -17.58
CA VAL A 4 -8.09 -3.56 -16.33
C VAL A 4 -7.73 -2.11 -16.06
N ASP A 5 -8.18 -1.57 -14.93
CA ASP A 5 -7.76 -0.24 -14.51
C ASP A 5 -6.27 -0.25 -14.13
N ALA A 6 -5.55 0.80 -14.50
CA ALA A 6 -4.12 0.86 -14.31
C ALA A 6 -3.64 2.28 -14.06
N LYS A 7 -2.67 2.42 -13.15
CA LYS A 7 -1.96 3.66 -12.90
C LYS A 7 -0.53 3.54 -13.42
N VAL A 8 -0.08 4.59 -14.11
CA VAL A 8 1.28 4.67 -14.67
C VAL A 8 2.03 5.80 -14.00
N ILE A 9 3.27 5.55 -13.61
CA ILE A 9 4.21 6.53 -13.08
C ILE A 9 5.47 6.49 -13.95
N ASN A 10 5.86 7.64 -14.48
CA ASN A 10 7.15 7.78 -15.14
C ASN A 10 8.20 8.09 -14.07
N THR A 11 9.28 7.31 -14.09
CA THR A 11 10.46 7.52 -13.25
C THR A 11 11.69 7.68 -14.14
N ARG A 12 12.76 8.24 -13.58
CA ARG A 12 14.11 8.31 -14.16
C ARG A 12 14.68 6.93 -14.51
N TYR A 13 14.15 5.87 -13.89
CA TYR A 13 14.57 4.49 -14.14
C TYR A 13 13.67 3.74 -15.13
N GLY A 14 12.60 4.37 -15.62
CA GLY A 14 11.64 3.78 -16.53
C GLY A 14 10.19 3.99 -16.11
N LEU A 15 9.29 3.30 -16.80
CA LEU A 15 7.86 3.40 -16.55
C LEU A 15 7.42 2.31 -15.57
N GLU A 16 6.76 2.70 -14.48
CA GLU A 16 6.09 1.80 -13.53
C GLU A 16 4.60 1.74 -13.87
N MET A 17 4.06 0.54 -14.07
CA MET A 17 2.64 0.32 -14.36
C MET A 17 2.02 -0.59 -13.29
N TYR A 18 1.08 -0.02 -12.55
CA TYR A 18 0.30 -0.68 -11.52
C TYR A 18 -1.04 -1.08 -12.13
N CYS A 19 -1.49 -2.32 -11.91
CA CYS A 19 -2.73 -2.83 -12.48
C CYS A 19 -3.67 -3.32 -11.38
N ASP A 20 -4.96 -3.02 -11.49
CA ASP A 20 -5.98 -3.58 -10.60
C ASP A 20 -6.31 -5.01 -11.02
N LYS A 21 -5.58 -5.99 -10.48
CA LYS A 21 -5.75 -7.42 -10.74
C LYS A 21 -5.72 -8.17 -9.42
N ASP A 22 -6.39 -9.31 -9.34
CA ASP A 22 -6.55 -10.08 -8.10
C ASP A 22 -5.26 -10.34 -7.29
N SER A 23 -4.09 -10.44 -7.93
CA SER A 23 -2.81 -10.68 -7.26
C SER A 23 -1.96 -9.42 -7.02
N SER A 24 -2.41 -8.25 -7.49
CA SER A 24 -1.56 -7.04 -7.51
C SER A 24 -1.37 -6.43 -6.14
N VAL A 25 -2.19 -6.80 -5.16
CA VAL A 25 -2.07 -6.37 -3.77
C VAL A 25 -2.09 -7.59 -2.87
N VAL A 26 -1.18 -7.63 -1.91
CA VAL A 26 -1.12 -8.65 -0.86
C VAL A 26 -0.96 -7.99 0.50
N ILE A 27 -1.64 -8.57 1.49
CA ILE A 27 -1.38 -8.25 2.90
C ILE A 27 -0.37 -9.27 3.40
N ASN A 28 0.77 -8.79 3.89
CA ASN A 28 1.85 -9.65 4.37
C ASN A 28 1.75 -9.88 5.86
N GLU A 29 1.54 -8.82 6.63
CA GLU A 29 1.53 -8.83 8.09
C GLU A 29 0.63 -7.72 8.64
N VAL A 30 0.06 -7.95 9.82
CA VAL A 30 -0.73 -6.98 10.58
C VAL A 30 -0.21 -7.00 12.00
N HIS A 31 0.12 -5.82 12.55
CA HIS A 31 0.66 -5.68 13.89
C HIS A 31 -0.27 -4.80 14.73
N SER A 32 -0.54 -5.25 15.96
CA SER A 32 -1.22 -4.46 16.98
C SER A 32 -0.26 -3.48 17.68
N PRO A 33 -0.79 -2.37 18.24
CA PRO A 33 -0.03 -1.45 19.08
C PRO A 33 0.71 -2.15 20.22
N THR A 34 1.88 -1.61 20.54
CA THR A 34 2.72 -2.03 21.68
C THR A 34 3.28 -0.80 22.37
N ASP A 35 3.85 -0.96 23.56
CA ASP A 35 4.54 0.13 24.29
C ASP A 35 5.63 0.83 23.47
N LYS A 36 6.24 0.12 22.51
CA LYS A 36 7.29 0.65 21.63
C LYS A 36 6.74 1.27 20.34
N ASN A 37 5.55 0.87 19.93
CA ASN A 37 4.90 1.32 18.70
C ASN A 37 3.39 1.45 18.93
N PRO A 38 2.88 2.65 19.28
CA PRO A 38 1.48 2.85 19.64
C PRO A 38 0.56 2.99 18.41
N TYR A 39 0.85 2.23 17.35
CA TYR A 39 0.11 2.25 16.09
C TYR A 39 -0.25 0.82 15.68
N TYR A 40 -1.44 0.66 15.12
CA TYR A 40 -1.75 -0.49 14.28
C TYR A 40 -0.97 -0.36 12.98
N GLU A 41 -0.38 -1.45 12.48
CA GLU A 41 0.35 -1.43 11.22
C GLU A 41 -0.08 -2.58 10.31
N VAL A 42 -0.13 -2.32 9.00
CA VAL A 42 -0.30 -3.36 7.97
C VAL A 42 0.79 -3.24 6.91
N LEU A 43 1.45 -4.36 6.61
CA LEU A 43 2.43 -4.44 5.53
C LEU A 43 1.71 -4.81 4.24
N ILE A 44 1.75 -3.88 3.28
CA ILE A 44 1.09 -4.04 1.99
C ILE A 44 2.16 -4.26 0.93
N GLY A 45 2.07 -5.39 0.22
CA GLY A 45 2.84 -5.65 -0.99
C GLY A 45 2.06 -5.27 -2.24
N VAL A 46 2.68 -4.54 -3.16
CA VAL A 46 2.10 -4.10 -4.43
C VAL A 46 2.95 -4.60 -5.58
N GLU A 47 2.32 -5.31 -6.52
CA GLU A 47 2.94 -5.75 -7.77
C GLU A 47 2.75 -4.70 -8.87
N PHE A 48 3.80 -4.47 -9.64
CA PHE A 48 3.80 -3.53 -10.76
C PHE A 48 4.77 -4.01 -11.84
N LEU A 49 4.57 -3.53 -13.07
CA LEU A 49 5.46 -3.80 -14.19
C LEU A 49 6.40 -2.62 -14.38
N VAL A 50 7.70 -2.90 -14.52
CA VAL A 50 8.72 -1.89 -14.85
C VAL A 50 9.16 -2.08 -16.29
N MET A 51 9.05 -1.02 -17.08
CA MET A 51 9.58 -0.97 -18.44
C MET A 51 10.82 -0.09 -18.49
N LYS A 52 11.95 -0.70 -18.87
CA LYS A 52 13.21 0.00 -19.16
C LYS A 52 13.44 0.02 -20.66
N ASN A 53 13.79 1.18 -21.22
CA ASN A 53 14.16 1.33 -22.64
C ASN A 53 13.12 0.83 -23.67
N GLN A 54 11.83 0.88 -23.33
CA GLN A 54 10.69 0.61 -24.24
C GLN A 54 10.64 -0.78 -24.91
N LYS A 55 11.35 -1.78 -24.36
CA LYS A 55 11.40 -3.12 -24.97
C LYS A 55 10.68 -4.17 -24.13
N ASP A 56 11.05 -4.29 -22.86
CA ASP A 56 10.60 -5.37 -22.00
C ASP A 56 9.97 -4.82 -20.71
N MET A 57 8.88 -5.47 -20.28
CA MET A 57 8.24 -5.25 -18.99
C MET A 57 8.64 -6.36 -18.02
N TYR A 58 9.09 -5.98 -16.83
CA TYR A 58 9.46 -6.93 -15.78
C TYR A 58 8.55 -6.76 -14.57
N PRO A 59 8.00 -7.85 -14.00
CA PRO A 59 7.25 -7.77 -12.76
C PRO A 59 8.18 -7.44 -11.61
N MET A 60 7.73 -6.50 -10.77
CA MET A 60 8.36 -6.08 -9.53
C MET A 60 7.31 -6.10 -8.43
N LYS A 61 7.77 -6.30 -7.19
CA LYS A 61 6.92 -6.26 -6.02
C LYS A 61 7.63 -5.50 -4.92
N ASN A 62 7.00 -4.43 -4.47
CA ASN A 62 7.51 -3.60 -3.40
C ASN A 62 6.47 -3.46 -2.30
N PHE A 63 6.91 -2.95 -1.16
CA PHE A 63 6.19 -2.94 0.09
C PHE A 63 6.24 -1.55 0.73
N PHE A 64 5.22 -1.29 1.54
CA PHE A 64 5.14 -0.16 2.44
C PHE A 64 4.20 -0.54 3.59
N TRP A 65 4.35 0.15 4.72
CA TRP A 65 3.42 0.04 5.82
C TRP A 65 2.37 1.15 5.74
N ILE A 66 1.15 0.83 6.15
CA ILE A 66 0.23 1.82 6.67
C ILE A 66 0.18 1.68 8.17
N SER A 67 0.34 2.80 8.86
CA SER A 67 0.20 2.88 10.31
C SER A 67 -0.93 3.79 10.68
N MET A 68 -1.75 3.35 11.64
CA MET A 68 -2.90 4.10 12.12
C MET A 68 -2.90 4.15 13.64
N SER A 69 -3.14 5.33 14.22
CA SER A 69 -3.23 5.47 15.69
C SER A 69 -4.42 4.69 16.23
N GLU A 70 -4.40 4.37 17.53
CA GLU A 70 -5.48 3.62 18.21
C GLU A 70 -6.86 4.30 18.10
N ASP A 71 -6.89 5.63 18.01
CA ASP A 71 -8.13 6.41 17.80
C ASP A 71 -8.54 6.54 16.32
N PHE A 72 -7.77 5.92 15.42
CA PHE A 72 -7.94 5.92 13.98
C PHE A 72 -7.92 7.31 13.31
N GLN A 73 -7.46 8.35 14.01
CA GLN A 73 -7.43 9.73 13.49
C GLN A 73 -6.15 10.04 12.71
N THR A 74 -5.04 9.39 13.06
CA THR A 74 -3.74 9.64 12.42
C THR A 74 -3.38 8.48 11.53
N VAL A 75 -3.05 8.77 10.27
CA VAL A 75 -2.56 7.80 9.29
C VAL A 75 -1.16 8.19 8.83
N LYS A 76 -0.27 7.21 8.74
CA LYS A 76 1.06 7.35 8.18
C LYS A 76 1.30 6.29 7.11
N ILE A 77 2.11 6.65 6.13
CA ILE A 77 2.74 5.69 5.24
C ILE A 77 4.17 5.52 5.76
N LYS A 78 4.62 4.30 6.04
CA LYS A 78 6.02 4.07 6.42
C LYS A 78 6.72 3.24 5.37
N GLU A 79 7.97 3.59 5.15
CA GLU A 79 8.85 2.83 4.28
C GLU A 79 9.27 1.51 4.93
N THR A 80 9.68 0.56 4.09
CA THR A 80 10.28 -0.70 4.54
C THR A 80 11.79 -0.69 4.34
N GLU A 81 12.53 -1.47 5.14
CA GLU A 81 13.98 -1.63 4.93
C GLU A 81 14.28 -2.35 3.61
N MET A 82 13.48 -3.37 3.30
CA MET A 82 13.62 -4.18 2.10
C MET A 82 12.42 -4.05 1.17
N GLY A 83 12.67 -4.02 -0.14
CA GLY A 83 11.63 -3.94 -1.16
C GLY A 83 10.77 -2.68 -1.06
N ASN A 84 11.32 -1.55 -0.64
CA ASN A 84 10.59 -0.32 -0.39
C ASN A 84 9.98 0.30 -1.66
N LEU A 85 8.68 0.58 -1.63
CA LEU A 85 7.95 1.18 -2.76
C LEU A 85 8.48 2.56 -3.15
N PHE A 86 9.00 3.32 -2.20
CA PHE A 86 9.52 4.67 -2.37
C PHE A 86 11.03 4.73 -2.57
N ALA A 87 11.73 3.58 -2.52
CA ALA A 87 13.18 3.55 -2.70
C ALA A 87 13.60 4.00 -4.10
N LEU A 88 14.77 4.63 -4.14
CA LEU A 88 15.42 5.18 -5.34
C LEU A 88 14.66 6.31 -6.03
N LYS A 89 13.43 6.63 -5.58
CA LYS A 89 12.61 7.67 -6.18
C LYS A 89 13.04 9.07 -5.73
N ASP A 90 13.03 10.04 -6.64
CA ASP A 90 13.21 11.45 -6.32
C ASP A 90 11.94 12.08 -5.73
N SER A 91 11.96 13.38 -5.41
CA SER A 91 10.83 14.05 -4.77
C SER A 91 9.55 14.04 -5.61
N GLU A 92 9.64 14.18 -6.93
CA GLU A 92 8.47 14.20 -7.81
C GLU A 92 7.90 12.78 -7.96
N GLU A 93 8.77 11.80 -8.15
CA GLU A 93 8.41 10.38 -8.23
C GLU A 93 7.77 9.87 -6.93
N ARG A 94 8.30 10.28 -5.77
CA ARG A 94 7.73 9.95 -4.46
C ARG A 94 6.35 10.57 -4.28
N LYS A 95 6.16 11.82 -4.73
CA LYS A 95 4.84 12.46 -4.74
C LYS A 95 3.85 11.69 -5.63
N ALA A 96 4.23 11.36 -6.85
CA ALA A 96 3.39 10.59 -7.77
C ALA A 96 3.06 9.18 -7.22
N THR A 97 4.00 8.54 -6.52
CA THR A 97 3.79 7.25 -5.87
C THR A 97 2.82 7.37 -4.71
N LYS A 98 2.95 8.42 -3.89
CA LYS A 98 1.99 8.72 -2.82
C LYS A 98 0.58 8.97 -3.38
N GLU A 99 0.47 9.76 -4.45
CA GLU A 99 -0.81 9.99 -5.14
C GLU A 99 -1.39 8.69 -5.70
N MET A 100 -0.56 7.80 -6.29
CA MET A 100 -1.00 6.48 -6.72
C MET A 100 -1.55 5.66 -5.55
N VAL A 101 -0.87 5.65 -4.41
CA VAL A 101 -1.36 4.96 -3.21
C VAL A 101 -2.69 5.58 -2.74
N ALA A 102 -2.73 6.89 -2.49
CA ALA A 102 -3.86 7.58 -1.86
C ALA A 102 -5.11 7.71 -2.74
N GLN A 103 -4.91 7.95 -4.04
CA GLN A 103 -6.02 8.26 -4.95
C GLN A 103 -6.50 7.05 -5.74
N TRP A 104 -5.63 6.06 -5.97
CA TRP A 104 -5.90 4.92 -6.85
C TRP A 104 -5.90 3.60 -6.07
N LEU A 105 -4.77 3.18 -5.48
CA LEU A 105 -4.60 1.86 -4.88
C LEU A 105 -5.68 1.52 -3.84
N PHE A 106 -5.98 2.44 -2.92
CA PHE A 106 -6.98 2.19 -1.86
C PHE A 106 -8.41 2.05 -2.38
N LYS A 107 -8.66 2.46 -3.63
CA LYS A 107 -9.97 2.36 -4.29
C LYS A 107 -10.09 1.11 -5.15
N THR A 108 -8.97 0.41 -5.42
CA THR A 108 -8.96 -0.76 -6.30
C THR A 108 -9.70 -1.93 -5.68
N GLU A 109 -10.25 -2.79 -6.53
CA GLU A 109 -10.92 -4.00 -6.08
C GLU A 109 -9.90 -5.02 -5.54
N SER A 110 -8.68 -5.05 -6.10
CA SER A 110 -7.56 -5.83 -5.59
C SER A 110 -7.21 -5.49 -4.14
N PHE A 111 -7.15 -4.21 -3.77
CA PHE A 111 -6.88 -3.79 -2.40
C PHE A 111 -7.99 -4.24 -1.44
N LYS A 112 -9.25 -3.93 -1.77
CA LYS A 112 -10.41 -4.33 -0.94
C LYS A 112 -10.47 -5.85 -0.78
N LYS A 113 -10.20 -6.59 -1.85
CA LYS A 113 -10.16 -8.05 -1.84
C LYS A 113 -9.03 -8.58 -0.97
N ALA A 114 -7.84 -7.98 -1.02
CA ALA A 114 -6.71 -8.37 -0.19
C ALA A 114 -7.03 -8.23 1.31
N ILE A 115 -7.57 -7.07 1.72
CA ILE A 115 -7.98 -6.82 3.12
C ILE A 115 -9.08 -7.78 3.56
N THR A 116 -10.17 -7.89 2.80
CA THR A 116 -11.31 -8.74 3.17
C THR A 116 -10.95 -10.23 3.18
N THR A 117 -10.02 -10.65 2.32
CA THR A 117 -9.50 -12.02 2.30
C THR A 117 -8.61 -12.28 3.52
N TRP A 118 -7.78 -11.32 3.92
CA TRP A 118 -6.98 -11.43 5.14
C TRP A 118 -7.86 -11.60 6.37
N ILE A 119 -8.86 -10.73 6.56
CA ILE A 119 -9.82 -10.81 7.67
C ILE A 119 -10.51 -12.19 7.71
N LYS A 120 -10.97 -12.68 6.55
CA LYS A 120 -11.64 -14.00 6.46
C LYS A 120 -10.70 -15.17 6.74
N LYS A 121 -9.47 -15.11 6.23
CA LYS A 121 -8.48 -16.19 6.40
C LYS A 121 -8.05 -16.31 7.86
N GLU A 122 -7.83 -15.18 8.50
CA GLU A 122 -7.34 -15.08 9.87
C GLU A 122 -8.49 -14.85 10.87
N SER A 123 -9.74 -15.18 10.51
CA SER A 123 -10.93 -14.88 11.33
C SER A 123 -10.95 -15.58 12.71
N HIS A 124 -10.05 -16.52 12.94
CA HIS A 124 -9.90 -17.24 14.21
C HIS A 124 -8.69 -16.76 15.03
N SER A 125 -7.83 -15.91 14.44
CA SER A 125 -6.55 -15.43 14.99
C SER A 125 -6.48 -13.91 15.10
N VAL A 126 -7.20 -13.18 14.25
CA VAL A 126 -7.29 -11.72 14.26
C VAL A 126 -8.06 -11.27 15.49
N GLN A 127 -7.48 -10.33 16.22
CA GLN A 127 -8.16 -9.72 17.36
C GLN A 127 -9.26 -8.77 16.87
N PRO A 128 -10.34 -8.56 17.64
CA PRO A 128 -11.42 -7.64 17.24
C PRO A 128 -10.94 -6.25 16.85
N ASP A 129 -9.92 -5.73 17.53
CA ASP A 129 -9.39 -4.40 17.26
C ASP A 129 -8.54 -4.36 15.97
N GLU A 130 -7.84 -5.45 15.64
CA GLU A 130 -7.12 -5.59 14.36
C GLU A 130 -8.11 -5.71 13.19
N GLU A 131 -9.21 -6.44 13.37
CA GLU A 131 -10.29 -6.48 12.38
C GLU A 131 -10.91 -5.09 12.19
N GLN A 132 -11.13 -4.33 13.27
CA GLN A 132 -11.62 -2.96 13.19
C GLN A 132 -10.64 -2.05 12.44
N PHE A 133 -9.35 -2.13 12.73
CA PHE A 133 -8.30 -1.42 12.02
C PHE A 133 -8.34 -1.74 10.51
N LEU A 134 -8.35 -3.02 10.14
CA LEU A 134 -8.38 -3.43 8.74
C LEU A 134 -9.66 -2.99 8.03
N ASN A 135 -10.80 -3.03 8.71
CA ASN A 135 -12.05 -2.50 8.18
C ASN A 135 -11.97 -0.99 7.97
N ASN A 136 -11.37 -0.23 8.88
CA ASN A 136 -11.18 1.22 8.72
C ASN A 136 -10.35 1.56 7.47
N LEU A 137 -9.37 0.73 7.09
CA LEU A 137 -8.60 0.92 5.85
C LEU A 137 -9.47 0.90 4.59
N LEU A 138 -10.58 0.15 4.59
CA LEU A 138 -11.52 0.09 3.46
C LEU A 138 -12.32 1.39 3.29
N TYR A 139 -12.38 2.22 4.32
CA TYR A 139 -13.15 3.47 4.36
C TYR A 139 -12.27 4.72 4.47
N LEU A 140 -10.94 4.57 4.40
CA LEU A 140 -10.04 5.71 4.42
C LEU A 140 -10.33 6.66 3.26
N SER A 141 -10.51 7.94 3.58
CA SER A 141 -10.64 8.95 2.54
C SER A 141 -9.30 9.21 1.85
N THR A 142 -9.36 9.63 0.59
CA THR A 142 -8.17 10.08 -0.14
C THR A 142 -7.45 11.22 0.61
N GLU A 143 -8.20 12.12 1.27
CA GLU A 143 -7.63 13.25 2.02
C GLU A 143 -6.78 12.77 3.22
N ASN A 144 -7.21 11.71 3.91
CA ASN A 144 -6.42 11.12 5.01
C ASN A 144 -5.06 10.60 4.52
N LEU A 145 -5.02 9.98 3.34
CA LEU A 145 -3.80 9.39 2.79
C LEU A 145 -2.91 10.42 2.07
N GLU A 146 -3.49 11.43 1.44
CA GLU A 146 -2.73 12.54 0.85
C GLU A 146 -2.05 13.41 1.89
N SER A 147 -2.69 13.61 3.05
CA SER A 147 -2.12 14.32 4.19
C SER A 147 -1.18 13.45 5.03
N ALA A 148 -1.21 12.12 4.88
CA ALA A 148 -0.38 11.20 5.65
C ALA A 148 1.11 11.50 5.48
N PHE A 149 1.85 11.56 6.57
CA PHE A 149 3.31 11.70 6.54
C PHE A 149 3.95 10.41 6.00
N ILE A 150 5.00 10.54 5.19
CA ILE A 150 5.85 9.41 4.79
C ILE A 150 6.99 9.30 5.81
N GLU A 151 6.91 8.32 6.70
CA GLU A 151 7.97 8.00 7.65
C GLU A 151 9.06 7.19 6.93
N ALA A 152 10.23 7.80 6.74
CA ALA A 152 11.38 7.12 6.16
C ALA A 152 11.95 6.11 7.15
N VAL A 153 12.53 5.03 6.64
CA VAL A 153 13.37 4.13 7.45
C VAL A 153 14.64 4.89 7.82
N ASN A 154 14.94 4.94 9.12
CA ASN A 154 16.17 5.54 9.66
C ASN A 154 17.39 4.64 9.46
#